data_AF-A0A2S6THN8-F1
#
_entry.id   AF-A0A2S6THN8-F1
#
_cell.length_a   1.000
_cell.length_b   1.000
_cell.length_c   1.000
_cell.angle_alpha   90.00
_cell.angle_beta   90.00
_cell.angle_gamma   90.00
#
_symmetry.space_group_name_H-M   'P 1'
#
loop_
_entity.id
_entity.type
_entity.pdbx_description
1 polymer ?
#
loop_
_entity_poly.entity_id
_entity_poly.type
_entity_poly.pdbx_seq_one_letter_code
_entity_poly.pdbx_strand_id
1 'polypeptide(L)'
;MDYRVERIGNGPIIGPNMDGRMGTNINGPSLIRAPEWLLTAPGRYLLYFAHHNGSYIRLAFADQIEGPWHMHEPGVIDLKATGFIDHIASPDVLIDEQRREFRLYFHGRTGYKPDGGQIQGTRVATSSNGLDFAVQETLLGPAYFRVFRKDSIFYAFARGGELLKSLNGLTSFESRGIPLGLPTNIRHVALWHRSEKHITLFHTVIGEAPEV
;
A
#
# COMPACT_ATOMS: atom_id res chain seq x y z
N MET A 1 3.25 -20.88 -17.18
CA MET A 1 3.99 -20.09 -16.16
C MET A 1 3.32 -20.46 -14.87
N ASP A 2 3.87 -21.44 -14.17
CA ASP A 2 3.03 -22.25 -13.29
C ASP A 2 3.25 -21.81 -11.85
N TYR A 3 2.34 -20.97 -11.38
CA TYR A 3 2.19 -20.71 -9.96
C TYR A 3 0.84 -21.27 -9.52
N ARG A 4 0.81 -21.83 -8.32
CA ARG A 4 -0.41 -22.34 -7.69
C ARG A 4 -0.85 -21.31 -6.67
N VAL A 5 -2.11 -20.89 -6.75
CA VAL A 5 -2.74 -20.04 -5.74
C VAL A 5 -3.73 -20.91 -4.99
N GLU A 6 -3.57 -20.98 -3.67
CA GLU A 6 -4.50 -21.67 -2.78
C GLU A 6 -5.05 -20.67 -1.80
N ARG A 7 -6.37 -20.70 -1.61
CA ARG A 7 -7.03 -19.88 -0.61
C ARG A 7 -6.73 -20.46 0.78
N ILE A 8 -6.30 -19.58 1.69
CA ILE A 8 -6.17 -19.92 3.11
C ILE A 8 -7.53 -19.70 3.77
N GLY A 9 -8.06 -20.73 4.44
CA GLY A 9 -9.34 -20.69 5.13
C GLY A 9 -10.56 -20.50 4.22
N ASN A 10 -11.74 -20.34 4.83
CA ASN A 10 -13.03 -20.27 4.13
C ASN A 10 -13.60 -18.84 4.00
N GLY A 11 -12.87 -17.83 4.48
CA GLY A 11 -13.36 -16.45 4.59
C GLY A 11 -12.28 -15.41 4.29
N PRO A 12 -12.57 -14.11 4.43
CA PRO A 12 -11.56 -13.08 4.47
C PRO A 12 -10.82 -13.10 5.82
N ILE A 13 -9.52 -12.79 5.82
CA ILE A 13 -8.73 -12.68 7.06
C ILE A 13 -9.06 -11.41 7.87
N ILE A 14 -9.63 -10.40 7.20
CA ILE A 14 -10.14 -9.17 7.80
C ILE A 14 -11.60 -9.01 7.37
N GLY A 15 -12.50 -8.92 8.36
CA GLY A 15 -13.93 -8.70 8.16
C GLY A 15 -14.37 -7.28 8.52
N PRO A 16 -15.61 -6.89 8.17
CA PRO A 16 -16.17 -5.61 8.58
C PRO A 16 -16.33 -5.52 10.11
N ASN A 17 -16.30 -4.31 10.66
CA ASN A 17 -16.60 -4.00 12.05
C ASN A 17 -15.77 -4.81 13.09
N MET A 18 -14.50 -5.10 12.77
CA MET A 18 -13.58 -5.75 13.71
C MET A 18 -13.11 -4.83 14.85
N ASP A 19 -13.35 -3.52 14.72
CA ASP A 19 -13.24 -2.53 15.79
C ASP A 19 -14.38 -1.49 15.64
N GLY A 20 -14.48 -0.56 16.61
CA GLY A 20 -15.54 0.46 16.63
C GLY A 20 -15.40 1.59 15.59
N ARG A 21 -14.27 1.70 14.89
CA ARG A 21 -13.93 2.81 13.96
C ARG A 21 -13.86 2.36 12.50
N MET A 22 -13.56 1.09 12.24
CA MET A 22 -13.22 0.53 10.94
C MET A 22 -14.39 0.52 9.97
N GLY A 23 -15.61 0.29 10.46
CA GLY A 23 -16.77 0.14 9.59
C GLY A 23 -16.63 -1.03 8.63
N THR A 24 -17.23 -0.91 7.43
CA THR A 24 -17.48 -2.07 6.55
C THR A 24 -16.58 -2.17 5.32
N ASN A 25 -15.94 -1.08 4.90
CA ASN A 25 -15.12 -1.09 3.69
C ASN A 25 -13.65 -1.36 4.01
N ILE A 26 -13.07 -2.31 3.26
CA ILE A 26 -11.68 -2.74 3.34
C ILE A 26 -11.06 -2.53 1.96
N ASN A 27 -9.94 -1.80 1.89
CA ASN A 27 -9.29 -1.43 0.65
C ASN A 27 -7.77 -1.43 0.76
N GLY A 28 -7.14 -1.86 -0.34
CA GLY A 28 -5.70 -1.80 -0.59
C GLY A 28 -4.83 -2.36 0.54
N PRO A 29 -4.98 -3.66 0.89
CA PRO A 29 -4.16 -4.28 1.92
C PRO A 29 -2.69 -4.38 1.49
N SER A 30 -1.79 -4.08 2.42
CA SER A 30 -0.35 -4.34 2.31
C SER A 30 0.12 -5.12 3.52
N LEU A 31 0.48 -6.38 3.25
CA LEU A 31 0.89 -7.37 4.25
C LEU A 31 2.40 -7.54 4.23
N ILE A 32 3.01 -7.54 5.41
CA ILE A 32 4.40 -7.90 5.62
C ILE A 32 4.56 -8.83 6.82
N ARG A 33 5.65 -9.59 6.81
CA ARG A 33 6.19 -10.18 8.04
C ARG A 33 6.91 -9.06 8.80
N ALA A 34 6.72 -8.99 10.12
CA ALA A 34 7.48 -8.09 10.96
C ALA A 34 9.00 -8.35 10.76
N PRO A 35 9.81 -7.30 10.57
CA PRO A 35 11.23 -7.46 10.37
C PRO A 35 11.93 -7.91 11.65
N GLU A 36 13.03 -8.66 11.53
CA GLU A 36 13.71 -9.28 12.67
C GLU A 36 14.26 -8.27 13.69
N TRP A 37 14.59 -7.06 13.23
CA TRP A 37 15.07 -5.99 14.10
C TRP A 37 13.96 -5.33 14.93
N LEU A 38 12.68 -5.57 14.61
CA LEU A 38 11.55 -5.07 15.40
C LEU A 38 11.28 -6.03 16.58
N LEU A 39 12.06 -5.88 17.65
CA LEU A 39 12.05 -6.80 18.80
C LEU A 39 10.70 -6.85 19.54
N THR A 40 9.93 -5.78 19.47
CA THR A 40 8.63 -5.64 20.16
C THR A 40 7.48 -5.49 19.16
N ALA A 41 7.50 -6.30 18.09
CA ALA A 41 6.41 -6.34 17.13
C ALA A 41 5.11 -6.83 17.81
N PRO A 42 3.93 -6.25 17.50
CA PRO A 42 2.67 -6.71 18.08
C PRO A 42 2.24 -8.09 17.59
N GLY A 43 2.78 -8.54 16.44
CA GLY A 43 2.63 -9.90 15.93
C GLY A 43 3.62 -10.19 14.81
N ARG A 44 3.72 -11.46 14.41
CA ARG A 44 4.60 -11.90 13.31
C ARG A 44 4.25 -11.27 11.96
N TYR A 45 2.99 -10.95 11.73
CA TYR A 45 2.47 -10.36 10.49
C TYR A 45 1.79 -9.03 10.79
N LEU A 46 2.08 -8.03 9.96
CA LEU A 46 1.49 -6.70 10.02
C LEU A 46 0.76 -6.43 8.71
N LEU A 47 -0.52 -6.09 8.80
CA LEU A 47 -1.40 -5.83 7.67
C LEU A 47 -1.92 -4.40 7.74
N TYR A 48 -1.40 -3.55 6.86
CA TYR A 48 -1.87 -2.18 6.70
C TYR A 48 -2.96 -2.13 5.65
N PHE A 49 -4.06 -1.44 5.93
CA PHE A 49 -5.17 -1.32 4.98
C PHE A 49 -6.00 -0.08 5.29
N ALA A 50 -6.97 0.25 4.45
CA ALA A 50 -7.80 1.43 4.63
C ALA A 50 -9.26 1.16 4.29
N HIS A 51 -10.09 2.21 4.40
CA HIS A 51 -11.37 2.32 3.73
C HIS A 51 -11.15 3.20 2.48
N HIS A 52 -11.75 2.86 1.34
CA HIS A 52 -11.52 3.60 0.08
C HIS A 52 -11.78 5.11 0.21
N ASN A 53 -12.83 5.48 0.95
CA ASN A 53 -13.14 6.87 1.36
C ASN A 53 -12.90 7.11 2.88
N GLY A 54 -11.88 6.47 3.46
CA GLY A 54 -11.61 6.46 4.90
C GLY A 54 -10.78 7.64 5.38
N SER A 55 -10.86 7.93 6.67
CA SER A 55 -10.12 9.02 7.31
C SER A 55 -8.81 8.60 7.98
N TYR A 56 -8.37 7.35 7.82
CA TYR A 56 -7.17 6.83 8.48
C TYR A 56 -6.65 5.53 7.83
N ILE A 57 -5.36 5.26 7.99
CA ILE A 57 -4.74 3.96 7.69
C ILE A 57 -4.81 3.07 8.93
N ARG A 58 -5.30 1.84 8.74
CA ARG A 58 -5.49 0.82 9.76
C ARG A 58 -4.32 -0.13 9.81
N LEU A 59 -4.17 -0.77 10.96
CA LEU A 59 -3.27 -1.90 11.15
C LEU A 59 -4.04 -3.04 11.82
N ALA A 60 -3.89 -4.24 11.26
CA ALA A 60 -4.18 -5.49 11.95
C ALA A 60 -2.89 -6.31 12.06
N PHE A 61 -2.78 -7.14 13.09
CA PHE A 61 -1.62 -7.99 13.31
C PHE A 61 -2.02 -9.40 13.75
N ALA A 62 -1.16 -10.37 13.45
CA ALA A 62 -1.35 -11.78 13.83
C ALA A 62 0.00 -12.51 13.94
N ASP A 63 0.05 -13.54 14.79
CA ASP A 63 1.23 -14.42 14.89
C ASP A 63 1.24 -15.54 13.85
N GLN A 64 0.07 -15.89 13.31
CA GLN A 64 -0.13 -16.88 12.25
C GLN A 64 -0.85 -16.20 11.08
N ILE A 65 -0.57 -16.64 9.85
CA ILE A 65 -1.15 -16.01 8.66
C ILE A 65 -2.68 -16.24 8.58
N GLU A 66 -3.12 -17.37 9.14
CA GLU A 66 -4.52 -17.78 9.32
C GLU A 66 -5.25 -16.91 10.36
N GLY A 67 -4.54 -16.16 11.20
CA GLY A 67 -5.08 -15.43 12.34
C GLY A 67 -4.94 -16.20 13.67
N PRO A 68 -5.64 -15.77 14.73
CA PRO A 68 -6.57 -14.65 14.76
C PRO A 68 -5.88 -13.32 14.46
N TRP A 69 -6.59 -12.44 13.74
CA TRP A 69 -6.15 -11.09 13.44
C TRP A 69 -6.71 -10.12 14.47
N HIS A 70 -5.82 -9.32 15.06
CA HIS A 70 -6.14 -8.33 16.08
C HIS A 70 -6.02 -6.92 15.49
N MET A 71 -6.97 -6.05 15.81
CA MET A 71 -6.96 -4.67 15.36
C MET A 71 -6.09 -3.81 16.27
N HIS A 72 -5.24 -2.97 15.66
CA HIS A 72 -4.69 -1.80 16.33
C HIS A 72 -5.68 -0.64 16.14
N GLU A 73 -6.65 -0.54 17.05
CA GLU A 73 -7.82 0.35 16.92
C GLU A 73 -7.49 1.82 16.64
N PRO A 74 -6.42 2.43 17.21
CA PRO A 74 -6.06 3.81 16.88
C PRO A 74 -5.77 4.01 15.38
N GLY A 75 -5.31 2.97 14.68
CA GLY A 75 -4.70 3.08 13.37
C GLY A 75 -3.30 3.70 13.44
N VAL A 76 -2.68 3.89 12.28
CA VAL A 76 -1.26 4.30 12.19
C VAL A 76 -1.06 5.69 11.57
N ILE A 77 -2.03 6.17 10.79
CA ILE A 77 -2.02 7.51 10.18
C ILE A 77 -3.45 8.04 10.13
N ASP A 78 -3.72 9.20 10.72
CA ASP A 78 -4.98 9.92 10.56
C ASP A 78 -4.90 10.92 9.39
N LEU A 79 -5.98 11.06 8.62
CA LEU A 79 -6.13 12.03 7.52
C LEU A 79 -5.67 13.44 7.93
N LYS A 80 -6.04 13.88 9.14
CA LYS A 80 -5.69 15.21 9.70
C LYS A 80 -4.18 15.49 9.74
N ALA A 81 -3.35 14.46 9.77
CA ALA A 81 -1.89 14.56 9.81
C ALA A 81 -1.25 14.54 8.40
N THR A 82 -2.03 14.40 7.33
CA THR A 82 -1.50 14.08 6.01
C THR A 82 -1.48 15.22 5.03
N GLY A 83 -2.18 16.33 5.29
CA GLY A 83 -2.37 17.42 4.33
C GLY A 83 -3.24 17.06 3.11
N PHE A 84 -3.73 15.82 2.99
CA PHE A 84 -4.76 15.47 2.03
C PHE A 84 -6.13 15.92 2.50
N ILE A 85 -7.05 16.05 1.55
CA ILE A 85 -8.46 16.32 1.80
C ILE A 85 -9.28 15.05 1.58
N ASP A 86 -10.47 14.98 2.19
CA ASP A 86 -11.48 13.92 2.00
C ASP A 86 -11.09 12.51 2.49
N HIS A 87 -10.07 11.87 1.93
CA HIS A 87 -9.68 10.50 2.27
C HIS A 87 -8.19 10.21 2.11
N ILE A 88 -7.75 9.15 2.79
CA ILE A 88 -6.49 8.45 2.53
C ILE A 88 -6.72 6.95 2.39
N ALA A 89 -6.04 6.31 1.46
CA ALA A 89 -6.28 4.91 1.13
C ALA A 89 -5.10 4.21 0.44
N SER A 90 -5.30 2.91 0.21
CA SER A 90 -4.39 1.97 -0.47
C SER A 90 -2.93 2.09 -0.01
N PRO A 91 -2.66 1.82 1.27
CA PRO A 91 -1.29 1.79 1.78
C PRO A 91 -0.45 0.73 1.06
N ASP A 92 0.83 1.01 0.87
CA ASP A 92 1.85 0.07 0.45
C ASP A 92 3.07 0.23 1.36
N VAL A 93 3.39 -0.81 2.14
CA VAL A 93 4.49 -0.78 3.09
C VAL A 93 5.75 -1.43 2.50
N LEU A 94 6.88 -0.77 2.68
CA LEU A 94 8.20 -1.27 2.35
C LEU A 94 9.11 -1.19 3.57
N ILE A 95 9.87 -2.24 3.84
CA ILE A 95 10.90 -2.27 4.88
C ILE A 95 12.25 -1.88 4.27
N ASP A 96 12.85 -0.79 4.74
CA ASP A 96 14.26 -0.48 4.45
C ASP A 96 15.14 -1.13 5.52
N GLU A 97 15.59 -2.35 5.24
CA GLU A 97 16.44 -3.13 6.16
C GLU A 97 17.75 -2.43 6.51
N GLN A 98 18.29 -1.60 5.61
CA GLN A 98 19.55 -0.89 5.88
C GLN A 98 19.37 0.21 6.92
N ARG A 99 18.20 0.87 6.91
CA ARG A 99 17.85 1.95 7.84
C ARG A 99 17.04 1.48 9.03
N ARG A 100 16.57 0.23 9.02
CA ARG A 100 15.61 -0.32 10.00
C ARG A 100 14.39 0.58 10.13
N GLU A 101 13.78 0.86 8.98
CA GLU A 101 12.69 1.82 8.85
C GLU A 101 11.54 1.23 8.02
N PHE A 102 10.32 1.46 8.48
CA PHE A 102 9.10 1.26 7.70
C PHE A 102 8.84 2.48 6.84
N ARG A 103 8.50 2.26 5.57
CA ARG A 103 8.02 3.29 4.66
C ARG A 103 6.63 2.92 4.18
N LEU A 104 5.66 3.73 4.56
CA LEU A 104 4.26 3.53 4.23
C LEU A 104 3.85 4.55 3.18
N TYR A 105 3.72 4.10 1.94
CA TYR A 105 3.22 4.90 0.83
C TYR A 105 1.70 4.83 0.83
N PHE A 106 1.02 5.95 0.67
CA PHE A 106 -0.44 5.98 0.63
C PHE A 106 -0.91 7.16 -0.23
N HIS A 107 -2.06 7.00 -0.85
CA HIS A 107 -2.65 8.09 -1.63
C HIS A 107 -3.75 8.79 -0.85
N GLY A 108 -4.03 10.01 -1.26
CA GLY A 108 -5.19 10.78 -0.83
C GLY A 108 -5.56 11.83 -1.87
N ARG A 109 -6.70 12.49 -1.66
CA ARG A 109 -7.13 13.58 -2.56
C ARG A 109 -6.33 14.84 -2.26
N THR A 110 -5.82 15.48 -3.31
CA THR A 110 -5.10 16.76 -3.26
C THR A 110 -5.93 17.93 -3.77
N GLY A 111 -7.03 17.65 -4.46
CA GLY A 111 -7.92 18.68 -4.99
C GLY A 111 -9.00 18.12 -5.90
N TYR A 112 -9.67 19.03 -6.61
CA TYR A 112 -10.69 18.72 -7.60
C TYR A 112 -10.32 19.35 -8.94
N LYS A 113 -10.63 18.63 -10.02
CA LYS A 113 -10.61 19.14 -11.38
C LYS A 113 -11.83 20.04 -11.60
N PRO A 114 -11.81 20.92 -12.63
CA PRO A 114 -12.95 21.77 -12.97
C PRO A 114 -14.25 21.00 -13.27
N ASP A 115 -14.14 19.76 -13.75
CA ASP A 115 -15.27 18.87 -14.06
C ASP A 115 -15.80 18.10 -12.83
N GLY A 116 -15.29 18.39 -11.62
CA GLY A 116 -15.62 17.68 -10.39
C GLY A 116 -14.85 16.37 -10.18
N GLY A 117 -14.00 15.97 -11.14
CA GLY A 117 -13.12 14.82 -11.01
C GLY A 117 -12.08 15.01 -9.88
N GLN A 118 -11.64 13.91 -9.28
CA GLN A 118 -10.68 13.97 -8.18
C GLN A 118 -9.26 14.15 -8.71
N ILE A 119 -8.46 14.99 -8.03
CA ILE A 119 -7.01 15.01 -8.15
C ILE A 119 -6.47 14.25 -6.94
N GLN A 120 -5.69 13.21 -7.19
CA GLN A 120 -5.11 12.38 -6.14
C GLN A 120 -3.60 12.35 -6.28
N GLY A 121 -2.90 12.16 -5.17
CA GLY A 121 -1.45 11.99 -5.14
C GLY A 121 -1.02 11.07 -4.02
N THR A 122 0.23 10.63 -4.07
CA THR A 122 0.84 9.76 -3.08
C THR A 122 1.80 10.53 -2.18
N ARG A 123 1.77 10.25 -0.87
CA ARG A 123 2.77 10.65 0.11
C ARG A 123 3.40 9.40 0.74
N VAL A 124 4.49 9.59 1.48
CA VAL A 124 5.11 8.55 2.30
C VAL A 124 5.14 8.99 3.76
N ALA A 125 4.97 8.05 4.67
CA ALA A 125 5.30 8.22 6.07
C ALA A 125 6.38 7.22 6.48
N THR A 126 7.21 7.59 7.45
CA THR A 126 8.26 6.71 7.99
C THR A 126 8.02 6.37 9.44
N SER A 127 8.46 5.18 9.86
CA SER A 127 8.36 4.71 11.24
C SER A 127 9.51 3.78 11.61
N SER A 128 9.95 3.80 12.86
CA SER A 128 10.92 2.84 13.41
C SER A 128 10.27 1.65 14.10
N ASN A 129 8.95 1.65 14.32
CA ASN A 129 8.25 0.59 15.03
C ASN A 129 7.03 0.02 14.28
N GLY A 130 6.66 0.62 13.14
CA GLY A 130 5.51 0.19 12.34
C GLY A 130 4.15 0.59 12.95
N LEU A 131 4.14 1.44 13.97
CA LEU A 131 2.93 1.94 14.62
C LEU A 131 2.86 3.47 14.53
N ASP A 132 3.94 4.14 14.91
CA ASP A 132 4.04 5.59 14.96
C ASP A 132 4.67 6.11 13.68
N PHE A 133 3.85 6.62 12.76
CA PHE A 133 4.30 7.10 11.46
C PHE A 133 4.35 8.62 11.38
N ALA A 134 5.49 9.15 10.90
CA ALA A 134 5.67 10.56 10.57
C ALA A 134 5.45 10.78 9.08
N VAL A 135 4.39 11.51 8.71
CA VAL A 135 4.05 11.80 7.31
C VAL A 135 4.97 12.88 6.74
N GLN A 136 5.48 12.66 5.54
CA GLN A 136 6.26 13.64 4.80
C GLN A 136 5.36 14.50 3.91
N GLU A 137 5.68 15.80 3.79
CA GLU A 137 4.86 16.76 3.03
C GLU A 137 4.96 16.57 1.52
N THR A 138 6.07 16.01 1.04
CA THR A 138 6.37 15.86 -0.40
C THR A 138 5.33 14.97 -1.09
N LEU A 139 4.70 15.49 -2.14
CA LEU A 139 3.93 14.68 -3.08
C LEU A 139 4.89 13.88 -3.97
N LEU A 140 4.75 12.56 -3.95
CA LEU A 140 5.64 11.64 -4.63
C LEU A 140 5.25 11.34 -6.06
N GLY A 141 3.95 11.44 -6.39
CA GLY A 141 3.43 11.12 -7.72
C GLY A 141 1.94 10.76 -7.68
N PRO A 142 1.44 10.08 -8.73
CA PRO A 142 0.05 9.64 -8.84
C PRO A 142 -0.39 8.67 -7.73
N ALA A 143 -1.69 8.38 -7.65
CA ALA A 143 -2.25 7.40 -6.72
C ALA A 143 -1.90 5.94 -7.06
N TYR A 144 -2.14 5.05 -6.09
CA TYR A 144 -1.94 3.59 -6.18
C TYR A 144 -0.50 3.13 -6.41
N PHE A 145 0.43 3.69 -5.62
CA PHE A 145 1.81 3.21 -5.63
C PHE A 145 1.90 1.75 -5.15
N ARG A 146 2.62 0.94 -5.92
CA ARG A 146 3.22 -0.33 -5.49
C ARG A 146 4.73 -0.21 -5.65
N VAL A 147 5.42 -0.03 -4.54
CA VAL A 147 6.84 0.34 -4.47
C VAL A 147 7.71 -0.90 -4.34
N PHE A 148 8.85 -0.90 -5.04
CA PHE A 148 9.88 -1.92 -4.91
C PHE A 148 11.27 -1.31 -5.08
N ARG A 149 12.29 -2.02 -4.61
CA ARG A 149 13.70 -1.59 -4.72
C ARG A 149 14.46 -2.51 -5.67
N LYS A 150 15.29 -1.93 -6.53
CA LYS A 150 16.25 -2.64 -7.37
C LYS A 150 17.54 -1.83 -7.46
N ASP A 151 18.68 -2.45 -7.15
CA ASP A 151 20.01 -1.81 -7.20
C ASP A 151 20.07 -0.48 -6.42
N SER A 152 19.49 -0.47 -5.21
CA SER A 152 19.34 0.72 -4.34
C SER A 152 18.47 1.85 -4.89
N ILE A 153 17.88 1.69 -6.08
CA ILE A 153 16.92 2.62 -6.67
C ILE A 153 15.51 2.18 -6.32
N PHE A 154 14.63 3.15 -6.05
CA PHE A 154 13.22 2.93 -5.79
C PHE A 154 12.44 3.05 -7.09
N TYR A 155 11.52 2.12 -7.29
CA TYR A 155 10.56 2.12 -8.38
C TYR A 155 9.17 1.99 -7.81
N ALA A 156 8.19 2.52 -8.52
CA ALA A 156 6.79 2.31 -8.19
C ALA A 156 6.00 2.05 -9.46
N PHE A 157 5.07 1.11 -9.42
CA PHE A 157 3.96 1.10 -10.36
C PHE A 157 2.84 1.96 -9.77
N ALA A 158 2.24 2.82 -10.60
CA ALA A 158 1.08 3.60 -10.23
C ALA A 158 -0.17 3.16 -11.03
N ARG A 159 -1.31 3.79 -10.76
CA ARG A 159 -2.55 3.62 -11.54
C ARG A 159 -2.24 3.68 -13.04
N GLY A 160 -2.84 2.79 -13.83
CA GLY A 160 -2.65 2.73 -15.28
C GLY A 160 -1.39 1.96 -15.70
N GLY A 161 -0.65 1.37 -14.77
CA GLY A 161 0.55 0.58 -15.07
C GLY A 161 1.79 1.42 -15.36
N GLU A 162 1.75 2.72 -15.03
CA GLU A 162 2.89 3.62 -15.20
C GLU A 162 4.03 3.22 -14.26
N LEU A 163 5.23 3.04 -14.81
CA LEU A 163 6.44 2.80 -14.04
C LEU A 163 7.09 4.13 -13.69
N LEU A 164 7.38 4.32 -12.41
CA LEU A 164 8.00 5.52 -11.87
C LEU A 164 9.33 5.16 -11.17
N LYS A 165 10.24 6.14 -11.06
CA LYS A 165 11.58 5.97 -10.46
C LYS A 165 11.89 7.09 -9.47
N SER A 166 12.44 6.76 -8.32
CA SER A 166 13.03 7.70 -7.36
C SER A 166 14.37 7.17 -6.86
N LEU A 167 15.32 8.06 -6.58
CA LEU A 167 16.65 7.66 -6.08
C LEU A 167 16.60 7.18 -4.63
N ASN A 168 15.71 7.76 -3.82
CA ASN A 168 15.64 7.50 -2.39
C ASN A 168 14.26 7.06 -1.92
N GLY A 169 13.23 7.09 -2.77
CA GLY A 169 11.86 6.72 -2.42
C GLY A 169 11.17 7.66 -1.43
N LEU A 170 11.74 8.83 -1.15
CA LEU A 170 11.22 9.87 -0.26
C LEU A 170 10.98 11.20 -0.99
N THR A 171 11.57 11.37 -2.16
CA THR A 171 11.32 12.48 -3.08
C THR A 171 10.46 12.04 -4.26
N SER A 172 9.97 13.00 -5.03
CA SER A 172 9.17 12.79 -6.24
C SER A 172 9.71 11.66 -7.11
N PHE A 173 8.81 10.82 -7.59
CA PHE A 173 9.11 9.77 -8.54
C PHE A 173 8.89 10.29 -9.96
N GLU A 174 9.88 10.10 -10.82
CA GLU A 174 9.84 10.49 -12.21
C GLU A 174 9.27 9.36 -13.08
N SER A 175 8.40 9.73 -14.02
CA SER A 175 7.81 8.77 -14.95
C SER A 175 8.86 8.15 -15.88
N ARG A 176 8.73 6.84 -16.08
CA ARG A 176 9.46 6.04 -17.08
C ARG A 176 8.53 5.54 -18.19
N GLY A 177 7.26 5.99 -18.19
CA GLY A 177 6.22 5.51 -19.08
C GLY A 177 5.62 4.17 -18.66
N ILE A 178 4.70 3.68 -19.48
CA ILE A 178 4.04 2.38 -19.29
C ILE A 178 4.90 1.30 -19.98
N PRO A 179 5.36 0.25 -19.28
CA PRO A 179 6.06 -0.86 -19.90
C PRO A 179 5.25 -1.52 -21.03
N LEU A 180 5.96 -1.92 -22.10
CA LEU A 180 5.35 -2.58 -23.25
C LEU A 180 4.63 -3.88 -22.82
N GLY A 181 3.43 -4.10 -23.36
CA GLY A 181 2.66 -5.32 -23.15
C GLY A 181 1.73 -5.31 -21.94
N LEU A 182 1.70 -4.22 -21.16
CA LEU A 182 0.68 -4.05 -20.13
C LEU A 182 -0.67 -3.64 -20.75
N PRO A 183 -1.80 -4.16 -20.26
CA PRO A 183 -3.12 -3.70 -20.68
C PRO A 183 -3.34 -2.24 -20.30
N THR A 184 -4.20 -1.57 -21.05
CA THR A 184 -4.70 -0.24 -20.68
C THR A 184 -5.57 -0.33 -19.44
N ASN A 185 -5.66 0.76 -18.68
CA ASN A 185 -6.64 0.91 -17.59
C ASN A 185 -6.45 -0.05 -16.40
N ILE A 186 -5.20 -0.45 -16.12
CA ILE A 186 -4.84 -1.15 -14.89
C ILE A 186 -5.26 -0.31 -13.67
N ARG A 187 -5.94 -0.92 -12.70
CA ARG A 187 -6.28 -0.27 -11.43
C ARG A 187 -5.21 -0.53 -10.38
N HIS A 188 -5.00 -1.80 -10.04
CA HIS A 188 -4.08 -2.23 -9.00
C HIS A 188 -3.06 -3.19 -9.57
N VAL A 189 -1.89 -3.21 -8.94
CA VAL A 189 -0.84 -4.19 -9.22
C VAL A 189 -0.35 -4.84 -7.94
N ALA A 190 0.15 -6.07 -8.06
CA ALA A 190 0.94 -6.74 -7.04
C ALA A 190 2.20 -7.32 -7.68
N LEU A 191 3.27 -7.43 -6.90
CA LEU A 191 4.58 -7.87 -7.37
C LEU A 191 5.03 -9.11 -6.62
N TRP A 192 5.51 -10.10 -7.36
CA TRP A 192 6.21 -11.27 -6.82
C TRP A 192 7.63 -11.33 -7.38
N HIS A 193 8.60 -11.09 -6.50
CA HIS A 193 10.02 -11.16 -6.82
C HIS A 193 10.44 -12.64 -6.88
N ARG A 194 10.65 -13.16 -8.09
CA ARG A 194 11.03 -14.56 -8.31
C ARG A 194 12.55 -14.77 -8.28
N SER A 195 13.29 -13.74 -8.68
CA SER A 195 14.75 -13.66 -8.56
C SER A 195 15.20 -12.21 -8.70
N GLU A 196 16.51 -11.95 -8.62
CA GLU A 196 17.09 -10.62 -8.84
C GLU A 196 16.71 -10.00 -10.20
N LYS A 197 16.43 -10.84 -11.20
CA LYS A 197 16.15 -10.41 -12.58
C LYS A 197 14.70 -10.60 -13.00
N HIS A 198 13.89 -11.31 -12.22
CA HIS A 198 12.52 -11.67 -12.60
C HIS A 198 11.52 -11.24 -11.54
N ILE A 199 10.61 -10.36 -11.93
CA ILE A 199 9.44 -9.94 -11.15
C ILE A 199 8.21 -10.33 -11.95
N THR A 200 7.28 -11.05 -11.32
CA THR A 200 5.94 -11.26 -11.86
C THR A 200 5.04 -10.13 -11.38
N LEU A 201 4.38 -9.46 -12.31
CA LEU A 201 3.37 -8.44 -12.03
C LEU A 201 1.98 -9.06 -12.20
N PHE A 202 1.20 -9.02 -11.13
CA PHE A 202 -0.24 -9.29 -11.16
C PHE A 202 -0.96 -7.95 -11.29
N HIS A 203 -2.08 -7.93 -12.00
CA HIS A 203 -2.85 -6.69 -12.18
C HIS A 203 -4.35 -6.97 -12.18
N THR A 204 -5.10 -5.91 -11.94
CA THR A 204 -6.53 -5.83 -12.22
C THR A 204 -6.80 -4.72 -13.24
N VAL A 205 -7.84 -4.87 -14.05
CA VAL A 205 -8.25 -3.89 -15.05
C VAL A 205 -9.65 -3.40 -14.71
N ILE A 206 -9.85 -2.08 -14.79
CA ILE A 206 -11.13 -1.46 -14.46
C ILE A 206 -12.22 -1.99 -15.40
N GLY A 207 -13.32 -2.49 -14.82
CA GLY A 207 -14.47 -3.01 -15.56
C GLY A 207 -14.33 -4.49 -15.95
N GLU A 208 -13.21 -5.13 -15.64
CA GLU A 208 -13.05 -6.57 -15.76
C GLU A 208 -13.32 -7.25 -14.42
N ALA A 209 -13.89 -8.45 -14.43
CA ALA A 209 -14.08 -9.23 -13.20
C ALA A 209 -12.73 -9.48 -12.50
N PRO A 210 -12.63 -9.30 -11.17
CA PRO A 210 -13.73 -9.08 -10.22
C PRO A 210 -14.06 -7.59 -9.94
N GLU A 211 -13.50 -6.62 -10.67
CA GLU A 211 -13.73 -5.18 -10.48
C GLU A 211 -14.99 -4.63 -11.17
N VAL A 212 -15.98 -5.48 -11.45
CA VAL A 212 -17.28 -5.10 -12.05
C VAL A 212 -18.17 -4.32 -11.09
#